data_AF-A0A162MQR5-F1
#
_entry.id   AF-A0A162MQR5-F1
#
_cell.length_a   1.000
_cell.length_b   1.000
_cell.length_c   1.000
_cell.angle_alpha   90.00
_cell.angle_beta   90.00
_cell.angle_gamma   90.00
#
_symmetry.space_group_name_H-M   'P 1'
#
loop_
_entity.id
_entity.type
_entity.pdbx_description
1 polymer ?
#
loop_
_entity_poly.entity_id
_entity_poly.type
_entity_poly.pdbx_seq_one_letter_code
_entity_poly.pdbx_strand_id
1 'polypeptide(L)'
;MGSFTCEILVGHSHSNHGGIIPTHVLFLSENDRPAWILNSLNLFSKSNNASNVKTKEIVWIPTIENMLEDALLMLGIYVLKDSSLIDAAKKFFKKDIFGDRLELYEDIEKENLLKLYKMCRNIDIRYKIVITTLDGSSINEKALKCLLNYSMDVEVCKSIYRREYSEWTGDYIVKGELVGEKK
;
A
#
# COMPACT_ATOMS: atom_id res chain seq x y z
N MET A 1 -10.09 -17.79 0.46
CA MET A 1 -10.28 -16.85 -0.67
C MET A 1 -9.83 -15.49 -0.19
N GLY A 2 -8.85 -14.88 -0.86
CA GLY A 2 -8.33 -13.58 -0.45
C GLY A 2 -9.32 -12.46 -0.80
N SER A 3 -9.50 -11.49 0.08
CA SER A 3 -10.24 -10.27 -0.22
C SER A 3 -9.32 -9.07 -0.14
N PHE A 4 -9.50 -8.10 -1.02
CA PHE A 4 -8.81 -6.83 -0.93
C PHE A 4 -9.49 -5.91 0.07
N THR A 5 -8.74 -5.43 1.05
CA THR A 5 -9.27 -4.72 2.22
C THR A 5 -8.62 -3.35 2.42
N CYS A 6 -7.47 -3.12 1.80
CA CYS A 6 -6.80 -1.83 1.79
C CYS A 6 -6.20 -1.55 0.40
N GLU A 7 -6.23 -0.29 0.00
CA GLU A 7 -5.58 0.24 -1.19
C GLU A 7 -4.70 1.43 -0.80
N ILE A 8 -3.54 1.58 -1.44
CA ILE A 8 -2.69 2.76 -1.33
C ILE A 8 -2.43 3.31 -2.73
N LEU A 9 -2.99 4.48 -3.05
CA LEU A 9 -2.61 5.23 -4.25
C LEU A 9 -1.34 6.03 -3.97
N VAL A 10 -0.42 6.03 -4.94
CA VAL A 10 0.92 6.61 -4.78
C VAL A 10 1.24 7.47 -5.99
N GLY A 11 1.65 8.71 -5.75
CA GLY A 11 1.92 9.65 -6.83
C GLY A 11 2.34 11.02 -6.33
N HIS A 12 2.18 12.03 -7.16
CA HIS A 12 2.51 13.40 -6.80
C HIS A 12 1.27 14.16 -6.34
N SER A 13 1.42 15.02 -5.33
CA SER A 13 0.40 16.01 -4.98
C SER A 13 0.13 16.93 -6.18
N HIS A 14 -1.14 17.18 -6.49
CA HIS A 14 -1.50 18.16 -7.50
C HIS A 14 -1.39 19.57 -6.90
N SER A 15 -0.48 20.40 -7.42
CA SER A 15 -0.05 21.65 -6.78
C SER A 15 -1.17 22.67 -6.48
N ASN A 16 -2.27 22.62 -7.25
CA ASN A 16 -3.33 23.61 -7.18
C ASN A 16 -4.64 23.10 -6.56
N HIS A 17 -4.79 21.78 -6.43
CA HIS A 17 -6.05 21.14 -6.04
C HIS A 17 -5.68 19.90 -5.24
N GLY A 18 -6.29 19.65 -4.07
CA GLY A 18 -5.86 18.59 -3.12
C GLY A 18 -5.88 17.13 -3.61
N GLY A 19 -6.01 16.90 -4.92
CA GLY A 19 -5.93 15.59 -5.56
C GLY A 19 -4.50 15.07 -5.69
N ILE A 20 -4.41 13.89 -6.33
CA ILE A 20 -3.18 13.14 -6.58
C ILE A 20 -3.03 12.88 -8.08
N ILE A 21 -1.80 12.88 -8.57
CA ILE A 21 -1.42 12.39 -9.90
C ILE A 21 -0.82 10.99 -9.70
N PRO A 22 -1.63 9.92 -9.76
CA PRO A 22 -1.19 8.60 -9.34
C PRO A 22 -0.29 7.96 -10.40
N THR A 23 0.72 7.24 -9.91
CA THR A 23 1.72 6.52 -10.71
C THR A 23 1.74 5.03 -10.40
N HIS A 24 1.36 4.68 -9.17
CA HIS A 24 1.34 3.32 -8.66
C HIS A 24 0.15 3.13 -7.72
N VAL A 25 -0.19 1.86 -7.50
CA VAL A 25 -1.16 1.44 -6.50
C VAL A 25 -0.63 0.22 -5.76
N LEU A 26 -0.82 0.16 -4.45
CA LEU A 26 -0.72 -1.08 -3.68
C LEU A 26 -2.10 -1.59 -3.30
N PHE A 27 -2.29 -2.89 -3.44
CA PHE A 27 -3.42 -3.60 -2.87
C PHE A 27 -2.97 -4.51 -1.74
N LEU A 28 -3.70 -4.49 -0.62
CA LEU A 28 -3.59 -5.47 0.43
C LEU A 28 -4.66 -6.54 0.24
N SER A 29 -4.22 -7.76 -0.05
CA SER A 29 -5.06 -8.96 0.00
C SER A 29 -4.95 -9.59 1.38
N GLU A 30 -6.07 -9.92 2.03
CA GLU A 30 -6.15 -10.50 3.38
C GLU A 30 -7.02 -11.79 3.41
N ASN A 31 -7.12 -12.43 4.61
CA ASN A 31 -7.90 -13.61 5.04
C ASN A 31 -7.14 -14.92 5.26
N ASP A 32 -6.07 -15.18 4.52
CA ASP A 32 -5.26 -16.40 4.71
C ASP A 32 -3.80 -16.00 4.91
N ARG A 33 -3.16 -15.63 3.81
CA ARG A 33 -1.82 -15.07 3.81
C ARG A 33 -1.87 -13.63 3.30
N PRO A 34 -1.60 -12.61 4.13
CA PRO A 34 -1.64 -11.24 3.68
C PRO A 34 -0.59 -11.02 2.60
N ALA A 35 -0.91 -10.16 1.62
CA ALA A 35 0.02 -9.81 0.56
C ALA A 35 -0.17 -8.36 0.13
N TRP A 36 0.93 -7.62 0.10
CA TRP A 36 1.02 -6.36 -0.61
C TRP A 36 1.36 -6.61 -2.07
N ILE A 37 0.57 -6.04 -2.97
CA ILE A 37 0.71 -6.18 -4.41
C ILE A 37 0.90 -4.80 -5.01
N LEU A 38 2.09 -4.51 -5.53
CA LEU A 38 2.43 -3.23 -6.14
C LEU A 38 2.25 -3.30 -7.66
N ASN A 39 1.43 -2.39 -8.18
CA ASN A 39 1.17 -2.23 -9.61
C ASN A 39 1.52 -0.80 -10.08
N SER A 40 2.09 -0.71 -11.28
CA SER A 40 2.26 0.58 -11.95
C SER A 40 0.98 0.97 -12.71
N LEU A 41 0.60 2.24 -12.60
CA LEU A 41 -0.56 2.81 -13.24
C LEU A 41 -0.15 3.53 -14.52
N ASN A 42 -0.40 2.93 -15.69
CA ASN A 42 -0.13 3.52 -17.00
C ASN A 42 -1.28 4.42 -17.49
N LEU A 43 -1.78 5.33 -16.66
CA LEU A 43 -3.00 6.11 -16.93
C LEU A 43 -2.87 7.13 -18.07
N PHE A 44 -1.65 7.59 -18.35
CA PHE A 44 -1.39 8.64 -19.35
C PHE A 44 -0.58 8.14 -20.56
N SER A 45 -0.39 6.83 -20.68
CA SER A 45 0.28 6.26 -21.85
C SER A 45 -0.61 6.41 -23.09
N LYS A 46 -0.24 7.31 -24.00
CA LYS A 46 -0.91 7.53 -25.30
C LYS A 46 -0.60 6.43 -26.33
N SER A 47 -0.09 5.28 -25.91
CA SER A 47 0.28 4.22 -26.84
C SER A 47 -0.94 3.39 -27.21
N ASN A 48 -1.31 3.44 -28.49
CA ASN A 48 -2.32 2.58 -29.11
C ASN A 48 -1.95 1.07 -29.11
N ASN A 49 -0.82 0.71 -28.49
CA ASN A 49 -0.39 -0.67 -28.23
C ASN A 49 -0.64 -1.05 -26.75
N ALA A 50 -1.83 -0.76 -26.23
CA ALA A 50 -2.22 -1.05 -24.85
C ALA A 50 -2.32 -2.56 -24.52
N SER A 51 -2.19 -3.43 -25.51
CA SER A 51 -2.11 -4.87 -25.33
C SER A 51 -0.64 -5.33 -25.31
N ASN A 52 -0.14 -5.75 -24.15
CA ASN A 52 1.08 -6.55 -23.91
C ASN A 52 2.26 -5.91 -23.14
N VAL A 53 2.13 -4.73 -22.52
CA VAL A 53 3.08 -4.41 -21.44
C VAL A 53 2.62 -5.16 -20.20
N LYS A 54 3.11 -6.40 -20.01
CA LYS A 54 3.01 -7.09 -18.72
C LYS A 54 3.68 -6.19 -17.68
N THR A 55 2.89 -5.45 -16.92
CA THR A 55 3.37 -4.76 -15.73
C THR A 55 3.85 -5.84 -14.78
N LYS A 56 5.14 -5.80 -14.43
CA LYS A 56 5.71 -6.73 -13.46
C LYS A 56 5.02 -6.49 -12.12
N GLU A 57 4.19 -7.44 -11.71
CA GLU A 57 3.58 -7.44 -10.39
C GLU A 57 4.67 -7.77 -9.36
N ILE A 58 4.80 -6.93 -8.33
CA ILE A 58 5.74 -7.17 -7.22
C ILE A 58 4.88 -7.50 -6.01
N VAL A 59 5.16 -8.65 -5.38
CA VAL A 59 4.35 -9.15 -4.27
C VAL A 59 5.21 -9.31 -3.02
N TRP A 60 4.80 -8.70 -1.92
CA TRP A 60 5.42 -8.90 -0.61
C TRP A 60 4.42 -9.59 0.33
N ILE A 61 4.86 -10.66 0.99
CA ILE A 61 4.17 -11.21 2.15
C ILE A 61 4.69 -10.48 3.38
N PRO A 62 3.91 -9.56 3.96
CA PRO A 62 4.39 -8.66 5.00
C PRO A 62 4.48 -9.35 6.36
N THR A 63 5.17 -8.68 7.27
CA THR A 63 5.04 -8.97 8.70
C THR A 63 3.68 -8.48 9.21
N ILE A 64 3.11 -9.18 10.19
CA ILE A 64 1.81 -8.80 10.76
C ILE A 64 1.95 -7.54 11.63
N GLU A 65 3.06 -7.42 12.37
CA GLU A 65 3.23 -6.33 13.34
C GLU A 65 3.53 -4.98 12.68
N ASN A 66 4.15 -4.98 11.50
CA ASN A 66 4.62 -3.78 10.80
C ASN A 66 4.06 -3.69 9.36
N MET A 67 2.90 -4.30 9.11
CA MET A 67 2.33 -4.48 7.78
C MET A 67 2.29 -3.19 6.93
N LEU A 68 1.93 -2.05 7.52
CA LEU A 68 1.94 -0.78 6.80
C LEU A 68 3.38 -0.27 6.55
N GLU A 69 4.30 -0.43 7.49
CA GLU A 69 5.71 -0.05 7.24
C GLU A 69 6.37 -0.92 6.17
N ASP A 70 5.98 -2.19 6.06
CA ASP A 70 6.41 -3.06 4.96
C ASP A 70 5.98 -2.49 3.60
N ALA A 71 4.75 -1.97 3.51
CA ALA A 71 4.25 -1.27 2.32
C ALA A 71 5.06 0.00 2.02
N LEU A 72 5.36 0.80 3.04
CA LEU A 72 6.13 2.04 2.88
C LEU A 72 7.58 1.75 2.46
N LEU A 73 8.18 0.68 3.00
CA LEU A 73 9.49 0.22 2.58
C LEU A 73 9.49 -0.25 1.13
N MET A 74 8.45 -0.99 0.72
CA MET A 74 8.23 -1.40 -0.66
C MET A 74 8.18 -0.17 -1.58
N LEU A 75 7.50 0.91 -1.19
CA LEU A 75 7.49 2.17 -1.92
C LEU A 75 8.88 2.82 -2.02
N GLY A 76 9.62 2.86 -0.91
CA GLY A 76 10.98 3.38 -0.89
C GLY A 76 11.90 2.68 -1.89
N ILE A 77 11.79 1.35 -2.00
CA ILE A 77 12.63 0.53 -2.88
C ILE A 77 12.20 0.61 -4.34
N TYR A 78 10.91 0.38 -4.65
CA TYR A 78 10.48 0.17 -6.04
C TYR A 78 9.95 1.43 -6.72
N VAL A 79 9.38 2.37 -5.96
CA VAL A 79 8.77 3.59 -6.49
C VAL A 79 9.75 4.75 -6.40
N LEU A 80 10.21 5.08 -5.18
CA LEU A 80 11.14 6.18 -4.96
C LEU A 80 12.56 5.84 -5.47
N LYS A 81 12.91 4.55 -5.43
CA LYS A 81 14.21 4.02 -5.86
C LYS A 81 15.39 4.72 -5.18
N ASP A 82 15.26 4.97 -3.87
CA ASP A 82 16.36 5.56 -3.10
C ASP A 82 17.58 4.63 -3.12
N SER A 83 18.71 5.14 -3.58
CA SER A 83 19.92 4.34 -3.82
C SER A 83 20.48 3.76 -2.53
N SER A 84 20.51 4.54 -1.45
CA SER A 84 21.04 4.12 -0.16
C SER A 84 20.19 3.01 0.45
N LEU A 85 18.86 3.13 0.35
CA LEU A 85 17.90 2.14 0.79
C LEU A 85 18.01 0.85 -0.04
N ILE A 86 18.10 0.96 -1.37
CA ILE A 86 18.28 -0.20 -2.27
C ILE A 86 19.57 -0.95 -1.95
N ASP A 87 20.68 -0.23 -1.75
CA ASP A 87 21.98 -0.86 -1.48
C ASP A 87 21.99 -1.58 -0.12
N ALA A 88 21.32 -1.01 0.88
CA ALA A 88 21.11 -1.69 2.16
C ALA A 88 20.20 -2.92 2.01
N ALA A 89 19.08 -2.78 1.28
CA ALA A 89 18.15 -3.88 1.04
C ALA A 89 18.84 -5.06 0.34
N LYS A 90 19.63 -4.82 -0.71
CA LYS A 90 20.41 -5.86 -1.39
C LYS A 90 21.38 -6.61 -0.48
N LYS A 91 21.91 -5.96 0.56
CA LYS A 91 22.82 -6.57 1.54
C LYS A 91 22.07 -7.38 2.61
N PHE A 92 20.86 -6.95 2.96
CA PHE A 92 20.11 -7.50 4.08
C PHE A 92 19.14 -8.61 3.69
N PHE A 93 18.58 -8.57 2.49
CA PHE A 93 17.72 -9.62 1.98
C PHE A 93 18.53 -10.85 1.57
N LYS A 94 17.99 -12.04 1.86
CA LYS A 94 18.58 -13.35 1.50
C LYS A 94 18.39 -13.69 0.02
N LYS A 95 17.44 -13.01 -0.65
CA LYS A 95 17.09 -13.18 -2.07
C LYS A 95 17.19 -11.86 -2.81
N ASP A 96 17.20 -11.92 -4.14
CA ASP A 96 17.15 -10.72 -4.98
C ASP A 96 15.85 -9.94 -4.73
N ILE A 97 16.00 -8.70 -4.28
CA ILE A 97 14.88 -7.80 -4.00
C ILE A 97 14.09 -7.45 -5.27
N PHE A 98 14.67 -7.62 -6.47
CA PHE A 98 13.93 -7.40 -7.73
C PHE A 98 13.27 -8.67 -8.27
N GLY A 99 13.22 -9.74 -7.48
CA GLY A 99 12.38 -10.91 -7.74
C GLY A 99 10.89 -10.60 -7.70
N ASP A 100 10.06 -11.58 -8.06
CA ASP A 100 8.61 -11.39 -8.19
C ASP A 100 7.88 -11.41 -6.83
N ARG A 101 8.44 -12.15 -5.86
CA ARG A 101 7.83 -12.35 -4.54
C ARG A 101 8.88 -12.38 -3.43
N LEU A 102 8.63 -11.65 -2.35
CA LEU A 102 9.43 -11.68 -1.11
C LEU A 102 8.54 -12.00 0.09
N GLU A 103 9.07 -12.75 1.04
CA GLU A 103 8.39 -13.15 2.27
C GLU A 103 9.17 -12.62 3.47
N LEU A 104 8.67 -11.57 4.13
CA LEU A 104 9.50 -10.78 5.03
C LEU A 104 9.91 -11.48 6.33
N TYR A 105 9.18 -12.51 6.77
CA TYR A 105 9.62 -13.34 7.89
C TYR A 105 10.78 -14.27 7.52
N GLU A 106 10.90 -14.66 6.25
CA GLU A 106 11.86 -15.66 5.79
C GLU A 106 13.08 -15.02 5.13
N ASP A 107 12.84 -14.01 4.30
CA ASP A 107 13.81 -13.45 3.36
C ASP A 107 14.66 -12.33 3.97
N ILE A 108 14.36 -11.86 5.19
CA ILE A 108 15.15 -10.85 5.90
C ILE A 108 15.06 -11.04 7.42
N GLU A 109 16.19 -10.87 8.12
CA GLU A 109 16.21 -10.89 9.59
C GLU A 109 15.54 -9.65 10.17
N LYS A 110 14.78 -9.82 11.26
CA LYS A 110 14.00 -8.76 11.91
C LYS A 110 14.82 -7.52 12.22
N GLU A 111 16.04 -7.68 12.74
CA GLU A 111 16.92 -6.56 13.09
C GLU A 111 17.35 -5.76 11.87
N ASN A 112 17.52 -6.42 10.72
CA ASN A 112 17.86 -5.75 9.47
C ASN A 112 16.65 -5.06 8.85
N LEU A 113 15.46 -5.67 8.94
CA LEU A 113 14.21 -5.05 8.52
C LEU A 113 13.94 -3.75 9.30
N LEU A 114 14.14 -3.77 10.61
CA LEU A 114 14.04 -2.57 11.46
C LEU A 114 15.05 -1.46 11.08
N LYS A 115 16.24 -1.82 10.58
CA LYS A 115 17.20 -0.83 10.06
C LYS A 115 16.69 -0.21 8.76
N LEU A 116 16.13 -1.02 7.85
CA LEU A 116 15.56 -0.52 6.61
C LEU A 116 14.39 0.44 6.85
N TYR A 117 13.52 0.16 7.83
CA TYR A 117 12.47 1.09 8.21
C TYR A 117 13.02 2.44 8.67
N LYS A 118 14.03 2.43 9.56
CA LYS A 118 14.67 3.66 10.03
C LYS A 118 15.27 4.47 8.88
N MET A 119 15.92 3.79 7.93
CA MET A 119 16.44 4.43 6.71
C MET A 119 15.30 5.03 5.88
N CYS A 120 14.23 4.26 5.66
CA CYS A 120 13.09 4.66 4.85
C CYS A 120 12.37 5.90 5.42
N ARG A 121 12.26 6.02 6.74
CA ARG A 121 11.66 7.19 7.42
C ARG A 121 12.45 8.48 7.22
N ASN A 122 13.76 8.38 6.99
CA ASN A 122 14.65 9.53 6.82
C ASN A 122 14.75 10.01 5.36
N ILE A 123 14.07 9.36 4.42
CA ILE A 123 14.04 9.79 3.03
C ILE A 123 13.19 11.05 2.94
N ASP A 124 13.66 12.07 2.20
CA ASP A 124 12.82 13.22 1.84
C ASP A 124 11.86 12.82 0.73
N ILE A 125 10.63 12.48 1.10
CA ILE A 125 9.64 11.90 0.18
C ILE A 125 8.78 13.01 -0.42
N ARG A 126 9.06 13.37 -1.68
CA ARG A 126 8.22 14.29 -2.48
C ARG A 126 7.09 13.57 -3.23
N TYR A 127 6.36 12.73 -2.52
CA TYR A 127 5.21 11.98 -3.00
C TYR A 127 4.02 12.17 -2.05
N LYS A 128 2.82 11.98 -2.58
CA LYS A 128 1.58 11.81 -1.83
C LYS A 128 1.15 10.37 -1.86
N ILE A 129 0.69 9.87 -0.71
CA ILE A 129 -0.03 8.61 -0.62
C ILE A 129 -1.47 8.85 -0.14
N VAL A 130 -2.41 8.08 -0.69
CA VAL A 130 -3.79 8.04 -0.23
C VAL A 130 -4.10 6.61 0.18
N ILE A 131 -4.41 6.40 1.45
CA ILE A 131 -4.66 5.08 2.02
C ILE A 131 -6.16 4.92 2.22
N THR A 132 -6.79 4.00 1.49
CA THR A 132 -8.20 3.65 1.66
C THR A 132 -8.29 2.34 2.40
N THR A 133 -8.86 2.35 3.60
CA THR A 133 -9.06 1.14 4.42
C THR A 133 -10.53 0.78 4.49
N LEU A 134 -10.87 -0.44 4.07
CA LEU A 134 -12.21 -1.00 4.19
C LEU A 134 -12.44 -1.58 5.61
N ASP A 135 -13.71 -1.70 5.98
CA ASP A 135 -14.10 -2.31 7.26
C ASP A 135 -13.54 -3.73 7.37
N GLY A 136 -12.83 -4.00 8.46
CA GLY A 136 -12.22 -5.31 8.72
C GLY A 136 -10.78 -5.45 8.24
N SER A 137 -10.18 -4.42 7.63
CA SER A 137 -8.76 -4.47 7.29
C SER A 137 -7.86 -4.52 8.53
N SER A 138 -6.72 -5.23 8.44
CA SER A 138 -5.68 -5.19 9.47
C SER A 138 -4.96 -3.85 9.56
N ILE A 139 -5.11 -2.96 8.56
CA ILE A 139 -4.60 -1.58 8.58
C ILE A 139 -5.51 -0.71 9.46
N ASN A 140 -5.43 -0.96 10.77
CA ASN A 140 -6.19 -0.25 11.79
C ASN A 140 -5.43 1.00 12.32
N GLU A 141 -6.01 1.67 13.31
CA GLU A 141 -5.43 2.88 13.92
C GLU A 141 -4.03 2.67 14.49
N LYS A 142 -3.72 1.47 15.02
CA LYS A 142 -2.39 1.16 15.53
C LYS A 142 -1.39 1.08 14.38
N ALA A 143 -1.75 0.43 13.27
CA ALA A 143 -0.89 0.35 12.09
C ALA A 143 -0.63 1.74 11.49
N LEU A 144 -1.66 2.58 11.39
CA LEU A 144 -1.57 3.93 10.82
C LEU A 144 -0.65 4.87 11.61
N LYS A 145 -0.37 4.62 12.89
CA LYS A 145 0.53 5.46 13.69
C LYS A 145 1.95 5.55 13.14
N CYS A 146 2.41 4.57 12.34
CA CYS A 146 3.75 4.64 11.76
C CYS A 146 3.93 5.85 10.84
N LEU A 147 2.84 6.33 10.20
CA LEU A 147 2.83 7.46 9.27
C LEU A 147 3.31 8.77 9.92
N LEU A 148 3.17 8.91 11.24
CA LEU A 148 3.67 10.08 11.99
C LEU A 148 5.20 10.25 11.90
N ASN A 149 5.92 9.19 11.50
CA ASN A 149 7.37 9.20 11.36
C ASN A 149 7.85 9.44 9.93
N TYR A 150 6.95 9.75 8.99
CA TYR A 150 7.29 9.99 7.60
C TYR A 150 6.90 11.41 7.19
N SER A 151 7.72 12.03 6.33
CA SER A 151 7.53 13.42 5.89
C SER A 151 6.64 13.58 4.66
N MET A 152 6.17 12.48 4.07
CA MET A 152 5.38 12.53 2.83
C MET A 152 3.97 13.11 3.06
N ASP A 153 3.37 13.63 1.99
CA ASP A 153 1.95 13.99 2.02
C ASP A 153 1.11 12.71 2.16
N VAL A 154 0.15 12.72 3.08
CA VAL A 154 -0.70 11.55 3.35
C VAL A 154 -2.15 11.93 3.56
N GLU A 155 -3.04 11.11 2.98
CA GLU A 155 -4.48 11.16 3.23
C GLU A 155 -4.97 9.76 3.62
N VAL A 156 -5.75 9.65 4.70
CA VAL A 156 -6.29 8.38 5.18
C VAL A 156 -7.80 8.41 5.06
N CYS A 157 -8.34 7.56 4.19
CA CYS A 157 -9.75 7.41 3.88
C CYS A 157 -10.30 6.15 4.57
N LYS A 158 -11.23 6.33 5.50
CA LYS A 158 -11.97 5.25 6.15
C LYS A 158 -13.41 5.23 5.67
N SER A 159 -14.02 4.04 5.64
CA SER A 159 -15.45 3.90 5.40
C SER A 159 -16.26 4.64 6.47
N ILE A 160 -17.08 5.60 6.06
CA ILE A 160 -18.05 6.27 6.95
C ILE A 160 -19.45 5.63 6.88
N TYR A 161 -19.71 4.87 5.81
CA TYR A 161 -20.96 4.18 5.56
C TYR A 161 -20.70 2.87 4.82
N ARG A 162 -21.39 1.81 5.20
CA ARG A 162 -21.35 0.51 4.55
C ARG A 162 -22.73 -0.11 4.55
N ARG A 163 -23.14 -0.66 3.41
CA ARG A 163 -24.33 -1.50 3.28
C ARG A 163 -23.94 -2.73 2.48
N GLU A 164 -23.97 -3.88 3.14
CA GLU A 164 -23.45 -5.14 2.61
C GLU A 164 -24.48 -6.25 2.81
N TYR A 165 -24.66 -7.08 1.79
CA TYR A 165 -25.56 -8.24 1.88
C TYR A 165 -24.89 -9.35 2.66
N SER A 166 -25.59 -9.91 3.65
CA SER A 166 -25.11 -11.05 4.44
C SER A 166 -25.81 -12.32 3.97
N GLU A 167 -25.04 -13.22 3.33
CA GLU A 167 -25.52 -14.56 2.96
C GLU A 167 -26.04 -15.36 4.18
N TRP A 168 -25.53 -15.05 5.38
CA TRP A 168 -25.92 -15.73 6.62
C TRP A 168 -27.31 -15.33 7.12
N THR A 169 -27.72 -14.08 6.90
CA THR A 169 -29.00 -13.57 7.38
C THR A 169 -30.02 -13.40 6.26
N GLY A 170 -29.59 -13.43 4.99
CA GLY A 170 -30.44 -13.11 3.83
C GLY A 170 -30.82 -11.64 3.74
N ASP A 171 -30.11 -10.76 4.45
CA ASP A 171 -30.46 -9.35 4.64
C ASP A 171 -29.24 -8.44 4.53
N TYR A 172 -29.48 -7.14 4.34
CA TYR A 172 -28.43 -6.13 4.33
C TYR A 172 -28.05 -5.68 5.75
N ILE A 173 -26.75 -5.72 6.05
CA ILE A 173 -26.16 -5.13 7.25
C ILE A 173 -25.68 -3.72 6.90
N VAL A 174 -26.22 -2.73 7.61
CA VAL A 174 -25.87 -1.31 7.44
C VAL A 174 -25.03 -0.84 8.63
N LYS A 175 -23.94 -0.10 8.34
CA LYS A 175 -23.14 0.62 9.33
C LYS A 175 -22.92 2.07 8.87
N GLY A 176 -22.94 3.00 9.80
CA GLY A 176 -22.78 4.43 9.50
C GLY A 176 -24.00 5.06 8.83
N GLU A 177 -23.87 6.30 8.37
CA GLU A 177 -24.95 7.09 7.78
C GLU A 177 -24.42 7.97 6.65
N LEU A 178 -25.23 8.15 5.59
CA LEU A 178 -24.98 9.16 4.56
C LEU A 178 -25.90 10.36 4.81
N VAL A 179 -25.33 11.52 5.13
CA VAL A 179 -26.11 12.75 5.28
C VAL A 179 -26.32 13.37 3.91
N GLY A 180 -27.58 13.44 3.48
CA GLY A 180 -27.97 14.10 2.24
C GLY A 180 -29.48 14.15 2.10
N GLU A 181 -30.00 15.24 1.52
CA GLU A 181 -31.41 15.32 1.16
C GLU A 181 -31.67 14.39 -0.03
N LYS A 182 -32.62 13.47 0.12
CA LYS A 182 -33.17 12.77 -1.04
C LYS A 182 -33.89 13.80 -1.90
N LYS A 183 -33.39 14.04 -3.10
CA LYS A 183 -34.13 14.72 -4.15
C LYS A 183 -35.29 13.85 -4.64
#